data_AF-A0A382ZBJ2-F1
#
_entry.id   AF-A0A382ZBJ2-F1
#
_cell.length_a   1.000
_cell.length_b   1.000
_cell.length_c   1.000
_cell.angle_alpha   90.00
_cell.angle_beta   90.00
_cell.angle_gamma   90.00
#
_symmetry.space_group_name_H-M   'P 1'
#
loop_
_entity.id
_entity.type
_entity.pdbx_description
1 polymer ?
#
loop_
_entity_poly.entity_id
_entity_poly.type
_entity_poly.pdbx_seq_one_letter_code
_entity_poly.pdbx_strand_id
1 'polypeptide(L)'
;MGDGSGQTGLMPSPSRLRLLCVVLSLAATATSCYRYETREFEITIPENAESSVVVARDGRPITTLVAPENRTSARTLFEIPLLVRNAVLAIEDERFYVHDGMDLKAIIRAARTNLEAGGISQG
;
A
#
# COMPACT_ATOMS: atom_id res chain seq x y z
N MET A 1 -67.96 5.12 26.83
CA MET A 1 -67.83 5.67 25.47
C MET A 1 -66.43 6.24 25.35
N GLY A 2 -65.65 5.80 24.36
CA GLY A 2 -64.25 6.22 24.12
C GLY A 2 -63.24 5.15 24.57
N ASP A 3 -63.05 4.07 23.82
CA ASP A 3 -62.21 3.95 22.61
C ASP A 3 -60.72 3.72 22.96
N GLY A 4 -60.28 2.50 22.70
CA GLY A 4 -58.89 2.08 22.77
C GLY A 4 -58.23 2.23 21.40
N SER A 5 -57.17 3.03 21.35
CA SER A 5 -56.23 3.02 20.22
C SER A 5 -54.93 2.36 20.66
N GLY A 6 -54.73 1.14 20.18
CA GLY A 6 -53.49 0.40 20.32
C GLY A 6 -52.35 1.11 19.61
N GLN A 7 -51.28 1.41 20.35
CA GLN A 7 -50.03 1.85 19.77
C GLN A 7 -49.42 0.70 18.98
N THR A 8 -49.61 0.74 17.66
CA THR A 8 -48.95 -0.16 16.73
C THR A 8 -47.48 0.27 16.63
N GLY A 9 -46.63 -0.49 17.32
CA GLY A 9 -45.18 -0.32 17.26
C GLY A 9 -44.71 -0.33 15.80
N LEU A 10 -44.01 0.73 15.43
CA LEU A 10 -43.44 0.98 14.11
C LEU A 10 -42.32 -0.05 13.83
N MET A 11 -42.67 -1.30 13.51
CA MET A 11 -41.70 -2.28 13.04
C MET A 11 -41.43 -2.03 11.54
N PRO A 12 -40.17 -1.78 11.14
CA PRO A 12 -39.83 -1.54 9.75
C PRO A 12 -40.04 -2.81 8.91
N SER A 13 -40.51 -2.64 7.67
CA SER A 13 -40.76 -3.76 6.76
C SER A 13 -39.47 -4.54 6.47
N PRO A 14 -39.55 -5.86 6.18
CA PRO A 14 -38.37 -6.72 6.01
C PRO A 14 -37.42 -6.26 4.89
N SER A 15 -37.94 -5.56 3.86
CA SER A 15 -37.14 -4.95 2.79
C SER A 15 -36.36 -3.72 3.25
N ARG A 16 -36.95 -2.87 4.10
CA ARG A 16 -36.30 -1.69 4.69
C ARG A 16 -35.23 -2.11 5.69
N LEU A 17 -35.48 -3.19 6.45
CA LEU A 17 -34.50 -3.77 7.36
C LEU A 17 -33.29 -4.33 6.61
N ARG A 18 -33.51 -5.06 5.50
CA ARG A 18 -32.41 -5.56 4.64
C ARG A 18 -31.59 -4.42 4.03
N LEU A 19 -32.25 -3.39 3.50
CA LEU A 19 -31.57 -2.22 2.94
C LEU A 19 -30.73 -1.49 4.01
N LEU A 20 -31.28 -1.32 5.21
CA LEU A 20 -30.57 -0.73 6.35
C LEU A 20 -29.32 -1.56 6.72
N CYS A 21 -29.45 -2.88 6.81
CA CYS A 21 -28.32 -3.77 7.11
C CYS A 21 -27.21 -3.67 6.04
N VAL A 22 -27.56 -3.57 4.75
CA VAL A 22 -26.60 -3.42 3.65
C VAL A 22 -25.90 -2.07 3.68
N VAL A 23 -26.63 -0.99 3.96
CA VAL A 23 -26.04 0.35 4.07
C VAL A 23 -25.10 0.42 5.28
N LEU A 24 -25.51 -0.15 6.41
CA LEU A 24 -24.68 -0.19 7.63
C LEU A 24 -23.42 -1.04 7.44
N SER A 25 -23.50 -2.18 6.75
CA SER A 25 -22.32 -3.00 6.49
C SER A 25 -21.35 -2.31 5.55
N LEU A 26 -21.83 -1.66 4.48
CA LEU A 26 -21.00 -0.83 3.57
C LEU A 26 -20.36 0.37 4.29
N ALA A 27 -21.10 1.06 5.15
CA ALA A 27 -20.57 2.17 5.92
C ALA A 27 -19.50 1.70 6.93
N ALA A 28 -19.72 0.53 7.57
CA ALA A 28 -18.76 -0.06 8.49
C ALA A 28 -17.48 -0.50 7.78
N THR A 29 -17.57 -1.16 6.62
CA THR A 29 -16.38 -1.54 5.83
C THR A 29 -15.65 -0.31 5.30
N ALA A 30 -16.35 0.69 4.77
CA ALA A 30 -15.72 1.93 4.30
C ALA A 30 -14.98 2.67 5.44
N THR A 31 -15.60 2.78 6.61
CA THR A 31 -14.97 3.37 7.80
C THR A 31 -13.77 2.54 8.27
N SER A 32 -13.86 1.20 8.21
CA SER A 32 -12.77 0.30 8.57
C SER A 32 -11.58 0.40 7.61
N CYS A 33 -11.83 0.46 6.30
CA CYS A 33 -10.78 0.71 5.28
C CYS A 33 -10.10 2.06 5.53
N TYR A 34 -10.88 3.11 5.77
CA TYR A 34 -10.33 4.44 6.07
C TYR A 34 -9.47 4.45 7.34
N ARG A 35 -9.90 3.78 8.42
CA ARG A 35 -9.10 3.69 9.66
C ARG A 35 -7.85 2.84 9.48
N TYR A 36 -7.89 1.80 8.65
CA TYR A 36 -6.73 0.97 8.32
C TYR A 36 -5.65 1.79 7.59
N GLU A 37 -6.06 2.62 6.65
CA GLU A 37 -5.20 3.56 5.90
C GLU A 37 -4.45 4.52 6.84
N THR A 38 -5.13 5.04 7.87
CA THR A 38 -4.58 6.08 8.77
C THR A 38 -3.69 5.54 9.90
N ARG A 39 -3.30 4.27 9.85
CA ARG A 39 -2.48 3.69 10.93
C ARG A 39 -1.06 4.20 10.78
N GLU A 40 -0.57 4.97 11.76
CA GLU A 40 0.85 5.34 11.81
C GLU A 40 1.68 4.07 11.89
N PHE A 41 2.43 3.81 10.82
CA PHE A 41 3.41 2.75 10.78
C PHE A 41 4.73 3.36 11.27
N GLU A 42 5.26 2.85 12.38
CA GLU A 42 6.62 3.18 12.79
C GLU A 42 7.57 2.51 11.78
N ILE A 43 8.09 3.30 10.83
CA ILE A 43 9.09 2.82 9.88
C ILE A 43 10.45 2.86 10.58
N THR A 44 10.80 1.76 11.24
CA THR A 44 12.17 1.53 11.68
C THR A 44 12.95 1.02 10.48
N ILE A 45 13.85 1.84 9.93
CA ILE A 45 14.81 1.38 8.94
C ILE A 45 15.81 0.47 9.67
N PRO A 46 15.83 -0.85 9.41
CA PRO A 46 16.77 -1.73 10.07
C PRO A 46 18.20 -1.33 9.68
N GLU A 47 19.12 -1.38 10.64
CA GLU A 47 20.54 -1.26 10.33
C GLU A 47 20.94 -2.48 9.50
N ASN A 48 21.18 -2.25 8.21
CA ASN A 48 21.57 -3.30 7.29
C ASN A 48 23.05 -3.63 7.47
N ALA A 49 23.39 -4.90 7.37
CA ALA A 49 24.78 -5.31 7.33
C ALA A 49 25.45 -4.73 6.06
N GLU A 50 26.42 -3.84 6.24
CA GLU A 50 27.18 -3.21 5.16
C GLU A 50 28.64 -3.63 5.20
N SER A 51 29.24 -3.76 4.01
CA SER A 51 30.65 -4.12 3.88
C SER A 51 31.54 -2.92 4.20
N SER A 52 32.66 -3.15 4.90
CA SER A 52 33.64 -2.10 5.22
C SER A 52 34.78 -2.08 4.20
N VAL A 53 35.30 -0.90 3.85
CA VAL A 53 36.42 -0.75 2.91
C VAL A 53 37.69 -0.35 3.67
N VAL A 54 38.75 -1.14 3.53
CA VAL A 54 40.08 -0.82 4.05
C VAL A 54 40.82 0.01 3.02
N VAL A 55 41.34 1.17 3.42
CA VAL A 55 42.03 2.12 2.55
C VAL A 55 43.47 2.36 3.01
N ALA A 56 44.37 2.64 2.06
CA ALA A 56 45.72 3.09 2.33
C ALA A 56 45.74 4.54 2.86
N ARG A 57 46.89 5.01 3.34
CA ARG A 57 47.06 6.38 3.86
C ARG A 57 46.69 7.48 2.84
N ASP A 58 46.81 7.19 1.56
CA ASP A 58 46.47 8.10 0.46
C ASP A 58 45.01 7.95 -0.03
N GLY A 59 44.20 7.13 0.65
CA GLY A 59 42.78 6.91 0.33
C GLY A 59 42.52 5.82 -0.71
N ARG A 60 43.55 5.19 -1.29
CA ARG A 60 43.34 4.09 -2.25
C ARG A 60 42.74 2.86 -1.55
N PRO A 61 41.66 2.24 -2.08
CA PRO A 61 41.12 1.03 -1.51
C PRO A 61 42.11 -0.13 -1.63
N ILE A 62 42.29 -0.85 -0.52
CA ILE A 62 43.13 -2.07 -0.42
C ILE A 62 42.26 -3.30 -0.59
N THR A 63 41.17 -3.39 0.19
CA THR A 63 40.23 -4.52 0.15
C THR A 63 38.89 -4.15 0.78
N THR A 64 37.86 -4.95 0.50
CA THR A 64 36.55 -4.87 1.13
C THR A 64 36.36 -6.04 2.07
N LEU A 65 36.00 -5.75 3.32
CA LEU A 65 35.59 -6.73 4.31
C LEU A 65 34.09 -6.96 4.13
N VAL A 66 33.75 -8.05 3.46
CA VAL A 66 32.39 -8.37 3.06
C VAL A 66 31.57 -8.77 4.30
N ALA A 67 30.46 -8.08 4.53
CA ALA A 67 29.47 -8.44 5.53
C ALA A 67 28.68 -9.70 5.07
N PRO A 68 27.74 -10.26 5.86
CA PRO A 68 26.90 -11.36 5.39
C PRO A 68 26.18 -11.07 4.07
N GLU A 69 26.00 -9.78 3.74
CA GLU A 69 25.40 -9.33 2.50
C GLU A 69 26.32 -8.35 1.76
N ASN A 70 26.43 -8.53 0.44
CA ASN A 70 27.19 -7.62 -0.42
C ASN A 70 26.32 -6.41 -0.80
N ARG A 71 26.28 -5.43 0.10
CA ARG A 71 25.52 -4.18 -0.07
C ARG A 71 26.43 -2.96 -0.08
N THR A 72 26.04 -1.98 -0.87
CA THR A 72 26.59 -0.61 -0.84
C THR A 72 25.42 0.34 -0.88
N SER A 73 25.20 1.08 0.21
CA SER A 73 24.10 2.03 0.28
C SER A 73 24.46 3.34 -0.41
N ALA A 74 23.53 3.84 -1.22
CA ALA A 74 23.54 5.23 -1.63
C ALA A 74 23.06 6.08 -0.45
N ARG A 75 23.87 7.06 -0.02
CA ARG A 75 23.50 7.94 1.11
C ARG A 75 22.42 8.93 0.73
N THR A 76 22.39 9.30 -0.55
CA THR A 76 21.37 10.22 -1.09
C THR A 76 20.86 9.71 -2.43
N LEU A 77 19.64 10.11 -2.78
CA LEU A 77 19.05 9.80 -4.08
C LEU A 77 19.84 10.36 -5.28
N PHE A 78 20.66 11.40 -5.05
CA PHE A 78 21.48 12.03 -6.09
C PHE A 78 22.77 11.26 -6.41
N GLU A 79 23.16 10.30 -5.56
CA GLU A 79 24.25 9.37 -5.87
C GLU A 79 23.83 8.34 -6.93
N ILE A 80 22.53 8.16 -7.15
CA ILE A 80 21.97 7.26 -8.15
C ILE A 80 21.79 8.02 -9.48
N PRO A 81 22.41 7.56 -10.59
CA PRO A 81 22.25 8.20 -11.89
C PRO A 81 20.77 8.34 -12.29
N LEU A 82 20.41 9.48 -12.87
CA LEU A 82 19.01 9.75 -13.27
C LEU A 82 18.45 8.69 -14.21
N LEU A 83 19.28 8.15 -15.11
CA LEU A 83 18.88 7.06 -16.00
C LEU A 83 18.45 5.80 -15.22
N VAL A 84 19.19 5.43 -14.17
CA VAL A 84 18.88 4.28 -13.32
C VAL A 84 17.59 4.51 -12.56
N ARG A 85 17.42 5.70 -11.98
CA ARG A 85 16.17 6.09 -11.29
C ARG A 85 14.97 5.96 -12.23
N ASN A 86 15.07 6.53 -13.43
CA ASN A 86 14.00 6.50 -14.42
C ASN A 86 13.71 5.08 -14.93
N ALA A 87 14.74 4.24 -15.07
CA ALA A 87 14.56 2.84 -15.47
C ALA A 87 13.78 2.04 -14.43
N VAL A 88 14.11 2.19 -13.14
CA VAL A 88 13.37 1.54 -12.04
C VAL A 88 11.93 2.04 -12.01
N LEU A 89 11.72 3.35 -12.05
CA LEU A 89 10.37 3.92 -12.09
C LEU A 89 9.57 3.40 -13.29
N ALA A 90 10.16 3.34 -14.48
CA ALA A 90 9.45 2.84 -15.67
C ALA A 90 9.02 1.37 -15.58
N ILE A 91 9.75 0.54 -14.82
CA ILE A 91 9.48 -0.90 -14.69
C ILE A 91 8.56 -1.20 -13.52
N GLU A 92 8.82 -0.62 -12.35
CA GLU A 92 8.13 -0.94 -11.11
C GLU A 92 6.85 -0.10 -10.96
N ASP A 93 6.97 1.22 -11.14
CA ASP A 93 5.88 2.15 -10.90
C ASP A 93 6.09 3.48 -11.65
N GLU A 94 5.56 3.53 -12.88
CA GLU A 94 5.70 4.70 -13.77
C GLU A 94 5.06 5.98 -13.19
N ARG A 95 4.16 5.83 -12.20
CA ARG A 95 3.40 6.92 -11.60
C ARG A 95 3.71 7.11 -10.12
N PHE A 96 4.82 6.56 -9.64
CA PHE A 96 5.24 6.63 -8.24
C PHE A 96 5.12 8.03 -7.61
N TYR A 97 5.49 9.08 -8.34
CA TYR A 97 5.42 10.47 -7.85
C TYR A 97 4.05 11.13 -7.97
N VAL A 98 3.06 10.46 -8.55
CA VAL A 98 1.71 10.98 -8.83
C VAL A 98 0.70 10.50 -7.80
N HIS A 99 0.93 9.35 -7.16
CA HIS A 99 0.02 8.77 -6.17
C HIS A 99 0.69 8.57 -4.81
N ASP A 100 -0.12 8.55 -3.76
CA ASP A 100 0.34 8.45 -2.37
C ASP A 100 0.62 6.99 -1.95
N GLY A 101 1.33 6.24 -2.80
CA GLY A 101 1.69 4.84 -2.56
C GLY A 101 0.68 3.79 -3.06
N MET A 102 -0.57 4.15 -3.37
CA MET A 102 -1.53 3.24 -4.01
C MET A 102 -2.01 3.74 -5.37
N ASP A 103 -1.73 2.95 -6.42
CA ASP A 103 -2.20 3.22 -7.77
C ASP A 103 -3.53 2.51 -8.09
N LEU A 104 -4.65 3.16 -7.75
CA LEU A 104 -5.99 2.61 -7.97
C LEU A 104 -6.25 2.27 -9.45
N LYS A 105 -5.68 3.04 -10.38
CA LYS A 105 -5.84 2.78 -11.82
C LYS A 105 -5.11 1.50 -12.23
N ALA A 106 -3.91 1.26 -11.69
CA ALA A 106 -3.19 0.01 -11.91
C ALA A 106 -3.95 -1.19 -11.34
N ILE A 107 -4.51 -1.06 -10.13
CA ILE A 107 -5.31 -2.11 -9.48
C ILE A 107 -6.55 -2.48 -10.31
N ILE A 108 -7.33 -1.49 -10.76
CA ILE A 108 -8.53 -1.75 -11.57
C ILE A 108 -8.16 -2.41 -12.90
N ARG A 109 -7.09 -1.95 -13.55
CA ARG A 109 -6.57 -2.56 -14.79
C ARG A 109 -6.19 -4.02 -14.55
N ALA A 110 -5.38 -4.31 -13.53
CA ALA A 110 -4.92 -5.66 -13.22
C ALA A 110 -6.12 -6.58 -12.91
N ALA A 111 -7.09 -6.11 -12.12
CA ALA A 111 -8.31 -6.86 -11.82
C ALA A 111 -9.11 -7.21 -13.09
N ARG A 112 -9.25 -6.26 -14.01
CA ARG A 112 -9.92 -6.49 -15.30
C ARG A 112 -9.16 -7.52 -16.14
N THR A 113 -7.84 -7.35 -16.31
CA THR A 113 -7.01 -8.27 -17.08
C THR A 113 -7.06 -9.69 -16.51
N ASN A 114 -7.01 -9.83 -15.19
CA ASN A 114 -7.08 -11.13 -14.52
C ASN A 114 -8.45 -11.80 -14.69
N LEU A 115 -9.54 -11.02 -14.67
CA LEU A 115 -10.88 -11.53 -14.95
C LEU A 115 -11.01 -12.02 -16.40
N GLU A 116 -10.53 -11.24 -17.36
CA GLU A 116 -10.54 -11.59 -18.78
C GLU A 116 -9.66 -12.82 -19.07
N ALA A 117 -8.53 -12.96 -18.37
CA ALA A 117 -7.62 -14.10 -18.47
C ALA A 117 -8.10 -15.37 -17.72
N GLY A 118 -9.13 -15.26 -16.87
CA GLY A 118 -9.60 -16.36 -16.03
C GLY A 118 -8.63 -16.79 -14.93
N GLY A 119 -7.66 -15.94 -14.58
CA GLY A 119 -6.57 -16.23 -13.64
C GLY A 119 -5.64 -15.03 -13.45
N ILE A 120 -4.65 -15.15 -12.55
CA ILE A 120 -3.69 -14.05 -12.31
C ILE A 120 -2.72 -13.97 -13.49
N SER A 121 -2.75 -12.85 -14.20
CA SER A 121 -1.85 -12.51 -15.32
C SER A 121 -1.14 -11.18 -15.12
N GLN A 122 -1.68 -10.29 -14.30
CA GLN A 122 -1.11 -8.99 -13.93
C GLN A 122 -1.18 -8.77 -12.42
N GLY A 123 -0.16 -8.09 -11.91
CA GLY A 123 -0.03 -7.56 -10.55
C GLY A 123 0.42 -6.11 -10.63
#